data_AF-A0A959LTS2-F1
#
_entry.id   AF-A0A959LTS2-F1
#
_cell.length_a   1.000
_cell.length_b   1.000
_cell.length_c   1.000
_cell.angle_alpha   90.00
_cell.angle_beta   90.00
_cell.angle_gamma   90.00
#
_symmetry.space_group_name_H-M   'P 1'
#
loop_
_entity.id
_entity.type
_entity.pdbx_description
1 polymer ?
#
loop_
_entity_poly.entity_id
_entity_poly.type
_entity_poly.pdbx_seq_one_letter_code
_entity_poly.pdbx_strand_id
1 'polypeptide(L)' 'MNIEDRNRRSRGVDNFRGSLGVGMGGFMVTVGCGVIYYTYNKLMNMDPSVSYTLGVMFIVYGIFRMWRGWVLLRKRD' A
#
# COMPACT_ATOMS: atom_id res chain seq x y z
N MET A 1 -30.19 -7.08 19.47
CA MET A 1 -29.25 -6.51 18.47
C MET A 1 -29.17 -7.48 17.31
N ASN A 2 -29.88 -7.18 16.22
CA ASN A 2 -30.13 -8.07 15.10
C ASN A 2 -28.82 -8.50 14.44
N ILE A 3 -28.70 -9.78 14.04
CA ILE A 3 -27.47 -10.34 13.46
C ILE A 3 -27.15 -9.63 12.13
N GLU A 4 -28.19 -9.21 11.41
CA GLU A 4 -28.10 -8.43 10.17
C GLU A 4 -27.47 -7.04 10.36
N ASP A 5 -27.76 -6.35 11.47
CA ASP A 5 -27.17 -5.03 11.75
C ASP A 5 -25.68 -5.12 12.08
N ARG A 6 -25.23 -6.21 12.71
CA ARG A 6 -23.80 -6.47 12.93
C ARG A 6 -23.08 -6.80 11.62
N ASN A 7 -23.73 -7.53 10.71
CA ASN A 7 -23.14 -7.89 9.43
C ASN A 7 -23.01 -6.69 8.48
N ARG A 8 -23.99 -5.78 8.46
CA ARG A 8 -23.89 -4.53 7.67
C ARG A 8 -22.78 -3.60 8.17
N ARG A 9 -22.59 -3.47 9.49
CA ARG A 9 -21.50 -2.67 10.08
C ARG A 9 -20.12 -3.25 9.79
N SER A 10 -19.97 -4.58 9.91
CA SER A 10 -18.75 -5.31 9.56
C SER A 10 -18.36 -5.08 8.09
N ARG A 11 -19.33 -5.16 7.16
CA ARG A 11 -19.10 -4.88 5.73
C ARG A 11 -18.55 -3.47 5.47
N GLY A 12 -19.12 -2.44 6.11
CA GLY A 12 -18.64 -1.06 5.94
C GLY A 12 -17.20 -0.84 6.44
N VAL A 13 -16.86 -1.41 7.59
CA VAL A 13 -15.51 -1.31 8.18
C VAL A 13 -14.47 -2.02 7.32
N ASP A 14 -14.81 -3.19 6.76
CA ASP A 14 -13.93 -3.92 5.86
C ASP A 14 -13.70 -3.19 4.52
N ASN A 15 -14.72 -2.51 3.99
CA ASN A 15 -14.59 -1.69 2.78
C ASN A 15 -13.65 -0.50 3.02
N PHE A 16 -13.79 0.16 4.18
CA PHE A 16 -12.92 1.27 4.57
C PHE A 16 -11.48 0.81 4.78
N ARG A 17 -11.28 -0.38 5.35
CA ARG A 17 -9.95 -1.00 5.48
C ARG A 17 -9.35 -1.40 4.13
N GLY A 18 -10.17 -1.91 3.21
CA GLY A 18 -9.77 -2.25 1.85
C GLY A 18 -9.28 -1.04 1.07
N SER A 19 -10.06 0.05 1.06
CA SER A 19 -9.69 1.30 0.38
C SER A 19 -8.45 1.97 1.00
N LEU A 20 -8.35 1.98 2.34
CA LEU A 20 -7.13 2.42 3.04
C LEU A 20 -5.91 1.59 2.66
N GLY A 21 -6.06 0.27 2.51
CA GLY A 21 -4.97 -0.62 2.10
C GLY A 21 -4.47 -0.32 0.69
N VAL A 22 -5.37 -0.08 -0.26
CA VAL A 22 -5.02 0.32 -1.64
C VAL A 22 -4.36 1.70 -1.66
N GLY A 23 -4.93 2.68 -0.95
CA GLY A 23 -4.37 4.03 -0.88
C GLY A 23 -2.96 4.07 -0.26
N MET A 24 -2.76 3.35 0.85
CA MET A 24 -1.46 3.27 1.51
C MET A 24 -0.42 2.50 0.68
N GLY A 25 -0.85 1.51 -0.11
CA GLY A 25 0.00 0.84 -1.08
C GLY A 25 0.49 1.79 -2.18
N GLY A 26 -0.41 2.61 -2.73
CA GLY A 26 -0.06 3.65 -3.71
C GLY A 26 0.92 4.68 -3.15
N PHE A 27 0.68 5.15 -1.92
CA PHE A 27 1.61 6.05 -1.23
C PHE A 27 3.02 5.44 -1.10
N MET A 28 3.12 4.17 -0.70
CA MET A 28 4.41 3.48 -0.58
C MET A 28 5.14 3.33 -1.93
N VAL A 29 4.41 3.06 -3.01
CA VAL A 29 5.00 3.02 -4.37
C VAL A 29 5.54 4.41 -4.75
N THR A 30 4.77 5.48 -4.53
CA THR A 30 5.22 6.85 -4.81
C THR A 30 6.46 7.22 -4.00
N VAL A 31 6.50 6.89 -2.71
CA VAL A 31 7.67 7.11 -1.85
C VAL A 31 8.88 6.29 -2.34
N GLY A 32 8.69 5.02 -2.68
CA GLY A 32 9.76 4.16 -3.20
C GLY A 32 10.36 4.69 -4.50
N CYS A 33 9.51 5.12 -5.45
CA CYS A 33 9.95 5.81 -6.67
C CYS A 33 10.70 7.11 -6.35
N GLY A 34 10.22 7.89 -5.38
CA GLY A 34 10.91 9.09 -4.90
C GLY A 34 12.32 8.77 -4.39
N VAL A 35 12.46 7.77 -3.51
CA VAL A 35 13.77 7.34 -2.97
C VAL A 35 14.73 6.96 -4.09
N ILE A 36 14.27 6.19 -5.08
CA ILE A 36 15.08 5.82 -6.26
C ILE A 36 15.50 7.06 -7.05
N TYR A 37 14.56 7.99 -7.29
CA TYR A 37 14.83 9.24 -8.00
C TYR A 37 15.85 10.12 -7.28
N TYR A 38 15.71 10.33 -5.96
CA TYR A 38 16.65 11.11 -5.16
C TYR A 38 18.04 10.44 -5.06
N THR A 39 18.07 9.11 -5.01
CA THR A 39 19.32 8.32 -5.02
C THR A 39 20.05 8.46 -6.36
N TYR A 40 19.33 8.37 -7.48
CA TYR A 40 19.90 8.56 -8.81
C TYR A 40 20.52 9.95 -8.98
N ASN A 41 19.87 10.99 -8.45
CA ASN A 41 20.36 12.36 -8.47
C ASN A 41 21.47 12.65 -7.43
N LYS A 42 21.93 11.66 -6.67
CA LYS A 42 22.91 11.80 -5.58
C LYS A 42 22.53 12.86 -4.53
N LEU A 43 21.22 13.11 -4.36
CA LEU A 43 20.68 14.07 -3.40
C LEU A 43 20.56 13.47 -1.99
N MET A 44 20.70 12.15 -1.85
CA MET A 44 20.74 11.44 -0.57
C MET A 44 22.19 11.10 -0.18
N ASN A 45 22.56 11.41 1.06
CA ASN A 45 23.85 11.04 1.69
C ASN A 45 23.93 9.54 2.11
N MET A 46 23.07 8.68 1.57
CA MET A 46 23.07 7.24 1.87
C MET A 46 23.82 6.46 0.79
N ASP A 47 24.37 5.30 1.19
CA ASP A 47 24.99 4.39 0.23
C ASP A 47 23.98 4.00 -0.87
N PRO A 48 24.33 4.12 -2.16
CA PRO A 48 23.40 3.87 -3.26
C PRO A 48 22.78 2.48 -3.19
N SER A 49 23.55 1.47 -2.78
CA SER A 49 23.11 0.08 -2.70
C SER A 49 21.96 -0.08 -1.69
N VAL A 50 22.08 0.60 -0.55
CA VAL A 50 21.06 0.58 0.51
C VAL A 50 19.79 1.29 0.03
N SER A 51 19.93 2.46 -0.60
CA SER A 51 18.78 3.25 -1.05
C SER A 51 18.01 2.59 -2.20
N TYR A 52 18.70 1.94 -3.15
CA TYR A 52 18.03 1.17 -4.20
C TYR A 52 17.29 -0.03 -3.62
N THR A 53 17.91 -0.76 -2.67
CA THR A 53 17.27 -1.91 -2.03
C THR A 53 16.01 -1.49 -1.26
N LEU A 54 16.10 -0.39 -0.50
CA LEU A 54 14.94 0.19 0.20
C LEU A 54 13.86 0.64 -0.78
N GLY A 55 14.21 1.39 -1.82
CA GLY A 55 13.28 1.86 -2.83
C GLY A 55 12.52 0.72 -3.51
N VAL A 56 13.24 -0.33 -3.92
CA VAL A 56 12.64 -1.53 -4.51
C VAL A 56 11.75 -2.26 -3.50
N MET A 57 12.17 -2.43 -2.24
CA MET A 57 11.31 -3.02 -1.20
C MET A 57 10.03 -2.24 -1.00
N PHE A 58 10.08 -0.89 -0.97
CA PHE A 58 8.89 -0.05 -0.83
C PHE A 58 7.92 -0.21 -2.01
N ILE A 59 8.45 -0.30 -3.24
CA ILE A 59 7.64 -0.52 -4.43
C ILE A 59 6.99 -1.90 -4.41
N VAL A 60 7.78 -2.96 -4.19
CA VAL A 60 7.28 -4.35 -4.15
C VAL A 60 6.23 -4.52 -3.05
N TYR A 61 6.51 -4.02 -1.85
CA TYR A 61 5.57 -4.08 -0.73
C TYR A 61 4.32 -3.23 -0.98
N GLY A 62 4.46 -2.04 -1.58
CA GLY A 62 3.34 -1.18 -1.95
C GLY A 62 2.41 -1.83 -2.98
N ILE A 63 2.96 -2.46 -4.01
CA ILE A 63 2.22 -3.22 -5.02
C ILE A 63 1.49 -4.41 -4.36
N PHE A 64 2.17 -5.16 -3.51
CA PHE A 64 1.55 -6.29 -2.81
C PHE A 64 0.37 -5.84 -1.93
N ARG A 65 0.49 -4.68 -1.28
CA ARG A 65 -0.58 -4.09 -0.46
C ARG A 65 -1.76 -3.63 -1.29
N MET A 66 -1.50 -3.00 -2.44
CA MET A 66 -2.54 -2.66 -3.43
C MET A 66 -3.27 -3.89 -3.93
N TRP A 67 -2.54 -4.95 -4.28
CA TRP A 67 -3.13 -6.20 -4.72
C TRP A 67 -4.02 -6.83 -3.64
N ARG A 68 -3.55 -6.92 -2.40
CA ARG A 68 -4.36 -7.40 -1.27
C ARG A 68 -5.61 -6.55 -1.04
N GLY A 69 -5.49 -5.23 -1.10
CA GLY A 69 -6.62 -4.32 -0.96
C GLY A 69 -7.65 -4.51 -2.08
N TRP A 70 -7.18 -4.70 -3.31
CA TRP A 70 -8.05 -4.95 -4.45
C TRP A 70 -8.73 -6.32 -4.38
N VAL A 71 -8.03 -7.37 -3.95
CA VAL A 71 -8.64 -8.70 -3.73
C VAL A 71 -9.69 -8.67 -2.62
N LEU A 72 -9.48 -7.87 -1.56
CA LEU A 72 -10.47 -7.70 -0.49
C LEU A 72 -11.75 -7.02 -1.00
N LEU A 73 -11.60 -6.05 -1.90
CA LEU A 73 -12.72 -5.37 -2.56
C LEU A 73 -13.41 -6.29 -3.59
N ARG A 74 -12.64 -7.06 -4.36
CA ARG A 74 -13.15 -7.96 -5.42
C ARG A 74 -13.84 -9.22 -4.91
N LYS A 75 -13.48 -9.75 -3.74
CA LYS A 75 -14.18 -10.90 -3.12
C LYS A 75 -15.64 -10.62 -2.71
N ARG A 76 -16.19 -9.45 -3.05
CA ARG A 76 -17.54 -9.02 -2.69
C ARG A 76 -18.47 -8.78 -3.89
N ASP A 77 -17.95 -8.85 -5.12
CA ASP A 77 -18.74 -9.00 -6.36
C ASP A 77 -18.91 -10.49 -6.69
#